data_AF-A0A1F8KE11-F1
#
_entry.id   AF-A0A1F8KE11-F1
#
_cell.length_a   1.000
_cell.length_b   1.000
_cell.length_c   1.000
_cell.angle_alpha   90.00
_cell.angle_beta   90.00
_cell.angle_gamma   90.00
#
_symmetry.space_group_name_H-M   'P 1'
#
loop_
_entity.id
_entity.type
_entity.pdbx_description
1 polymer ?
#
loop_
_entity_poly.entity_id
_entity_poly.type
_entity_poly.pdbx_seq_one_letter_code
_entity_poly.pdbx_strand_id
1 'polypeptide(L)'
;MEISPEYQNLINAIENGDSQEGVSEAKKLNDSGHKIEDIFEKAIVPCLQDIGDRFSRLELFLPEMMEAADVVKAIHKEMESRLEAGQKVASSGKVVIGTVFGDIHDIGKNIVSSMLEVNGFEVYDLGINVSAQDFVRRARETDADIIAMSSLLTTSIPYMSDVIELLQSNENDRKRFKVLVGGGPMTPEAAKKIGSDGFGKDASDAVKQARALVTK
;
A
#
# COMPACT_ATOMS: atom_id res chain seq x y z
N MET A 1 -20.86 -2.30 0.44
CA MET A 1 -21.29 -1.19 1.33
C MET A 1 -22.12 -0.25 0.49
N GLU A 2 -23.30 0.17 0.93
CA GLU A 2 -24.01 1.26 0.25
C GLU A 2 -23.24 2.55 0.55
N ILE A 3 -22.60 3.11 -0.47
CA ILE A 3 -21.90 4.39 -0.34
C ILE A 3 -22.95 5.49 -0.35
N SER A 4 -22.81 6.47 0.53
CA SER A 4 -23.78 7.57 0.65
C SER A 4 -23.92 8.31 -0.69
N PRO A 5 -25.16 8.64 -1.14
CA PRO A 5 -25.38 9.31 -2.42
C PRO A 5 -24.59 10.62 -2.59
N GLU A 6 -24.24 11.27 -1.48
CA GLU A 6 -23.45 12.51 -1.48
C GLU A 6 -22.01 12.32 -1.99
N TYR A 7 -21.45 11.11 -1.90
CA TYR A 7 -20.11 10.78 -2.39
C TYR A 7 -20.11 10.27 -3.84
N GLN A 8 -21.28 10.08 -4.46
CA GLN A 8 -21.39 9.38 -5.74
C GLN A 8 -20.59 10.06 -6.87
N ASN A 9 -20.60 11.39 -6.93
CA ASN A 9 -19.85 12.11 -7.96
C ASN A 9 -18.34 11.92 -7.80
N LEU A 10 -17.84 11.95 -6.56
CA LEU A 10 -16.43 11.70 -6.26
C LEU A 10 -16.03 10.28 -6.68
N ILE A 11 -16.87 9.28 -6.39
CA ILE A 11 -16.64 7.89 -6.75
C ILE A 11 -16.60 7.73 -8.26
N ASN A 12 -17.58 8.30 -8.98
CA ASN A 12 -17.62 8.25 -10.44
C ASN A 12 -16.35 8.86 -11.06
N ALA A 13 -15.85 9.97 -10.52
CA ALA A 13 -14.61 10.58 -10.99
C ALA A 13 -13.39 9.67 -10.77
N ILE A 14 -13.31 8.99 -9.63
CA ILE A 14 -12.25 8.01 -9.34
C ILE A 14 -12.34 6.82 -10.29
N GLU A 15 -13.53 6.26 -10.48
CA GLU A 15 -13.74 5.11 -11.38
C GLU A 15 -13.46 5.44 -12.85
N ASN A 16 -13.70 6.68 -13.28
CA ASN A 16 -13.45 7.14 -14.64
C ASN A 16 -12.02 7.67 -14.86
N GLY A 17 -11.17 7.69 -13.82
CA GLY A 17 -9.80 8.21 -13.93
C GLY A 17 -9.71 9.74 -14.10
N ASP A 18 -10.78 10.50 -13.79
CA ASP A 18 -10.80 11.95 -13.97
C ASP A 18 -10.22 12.67 -12.73
N SER A 19 -8.94 13.02 -12.81
CA SER A 19 -8.24 13.73 -11.73
C SER A 19 -8.77 15.14 -11.49
N GLN A 20 -9.25 15.83 -12.54
CA GLN A 20 -9.76 17.20 -12.39
C GLN A 20 -11.10 17.19 -11.68
N GLU A 21 -12.00 16.30 -12.10
CA GLU A 21 -13.30 16.11 -11.47
C GLU A 21 -13.16 15.58 -10.05
N GLY A 22 -12.31 14.57 -9.81
CA GLY A 22 -12.11 13.99 -8.48
C GLY A 22 -11.62 15.03 -7.46
N VAL A 23 -10.65 15.86 -7.84
CA VAL A 23 -10.18 16.98 -7.00
C VAL A 23 -11.30 18.01 -6.75
N SER A 24 -12.07 18.35 -7.78
CA SER A 24 -13.18 19.31 -7.69
C SER A 24 -14.28 18.81 -6.73
N GLU A 25 -14.71 17.57 -6.87
CA GLU A 25 -15.75 16.98 -6.00
C GLU A 25 -15.27 16.83 -4.55
N ALA A 26 -14.02 16.40 -4.34
CA ALA A 26 -13.43 16.35 -3.00
C ALA A 26 -13.37 17.74 -2.33
N LYS A 27 -13.07 18.81 -3.10
CA LYS A 27 -13.14 20.19 -2.58
C LYS A 27 -14.54 20.58 -2.17
N LYS A 28 -15.54 20.32 -3.01
CA LYS A 28 -16.96 20.64 -2.73
C LYS A 28 -17.43 19.94 -1.45
N LEU A 29 -17.07 18.67 -1.27
CA LEU A 29 -17.40 17.92 -0.07
C LEU A 29 -16.79 18.57 1.18
N ASN A 30 -15.51 18.92 1.15
CA ASN A 30 -14.85 19.60 2.26
C ASN A 30 -15.45 21.01 2.51
N ASP A 31 -15.73 21.78 1.45
CA ASP A 31 -16.35 23.12 1.54
C ASP A 31 -17.78 23.06 2.11
N SER A 32 -18.49 21.95 1.91
CA SER A 32 -19.81 21.69 2.51
C SER A 32 -19.75 21.25 3.98
N GLY A 33 -18.55 21.15 4.57
CA GLY A 33 -18.32 20.86 5.98
C GLY A 33 -17.96 19.41 6.30
N HIS A 34 -17.74 18.56 5.29
CA HIS A 34 -17.20 17.22 5.53
C HIS A 34 -15.74 17.31 5.94
N LYS A 35 -15.37 16.56 6.98
CA LYS A 35 -13.96 16.46 7.37
C LYS A 35 -13.18 15.72 6.27
N ILE A 36 -11.93 16.11 6.07
CA ILE A 36 -11.06 15.45 5.10
C ILE A 36 -10.96 13.95 5.41
N GLU A 37 -10.80 13.59 6.69
CA GLU A 37 -10.74 12.21 7.15
C GLU A 37 -12.00 11.43 6.76
N ASP A 38 -13.19 12.03 6.91
CA ASP A 38 -14.46 11.40 6.55
C ASP A 38 -14.54 11.14 5.03
N ILE A 39 -14.06 12.07 4.19
CA ILE A 39 -14.02 11.89 2.73
C ILE A 39 -13.14 10.69 2.37
N PHE A 40 -11.97 10.56 3.01
CA PHE A 40 -11.08 9.44 2.77
C PHE A 40 -11.67 8.11 3.28
N GLU A 41 -12.11 8.06 4.53
CA GLU A 41 -12.58 6.82 5.17
C GLU A 41 -13.93 6.31 4.64
N LYS A 42 -14.86 7.22 4.32
CA LYS A 42 -16.24 6.85 3.95
C LYS A 42 -16.48 6.76 2.45
N ALA A 43 -15.64 7.39 1.61
CA ALA A 43 -15.81 7.38 0.16
C ALA A 43 -14.63 6.76 -0.57
N ILE A 44 -13.44 7.35 -0.42
CA ILE A 44 -12.25 7.00 -1.21
C ILE A 44 -11.77 5.59 -0.87
N VAL A 45 -11.59 5.26 0.42
CA VAL A 45 -11.13 3.93 0.86
C VAL A 45 -12.08 2.81 0.42
N PRO A 46 -13.42 2.92 0.62
CA PRO A 46 -14.36 1.92 0.10
C PRO A 46 -14.36 1.79 -1.42
N CYS A 47 -14.26 2.90 -2.16
CA CYS A 47 -14.18 2.88 -3.62
C CYS A 47 -12.94 2.10 -4.10
N LEU A 48 -11.78 2.34 -3.50
CA LEU A 48 -10.53 1.68 -3.90
C LEU A 48 -10.50 0.21 -3.51
N GLN A 49 -11.19 -0.17 -2.42
CA GLN A 49 -11.43 -1.57 -2.08
C GLN A 49 -12.28 -2.27 -3.15
N ASP A 50 -13.35 -1.64 -3.63
CA ASP A 50 -14.19 -2.20 -4.69
C ASP A 50 -13.41 -2.35 -6.01
N ILE A 51 -12.64 -1.34 -6.41
CA ILE A 51 -11.75 -1.40 -7.59
C ILE A 51 -10.75 -2.55 -7.46
N GLY A 52 -10.10 -2.68 -6.30
CA GLY A 52 -9.16 -3.77 -6.04
C GLY A 52 -9.81 -5.16 -6.08
N ASP A 53 -11.03 -5.28 -5.54
CA ASP A 53 -11.78 -6.54 -5.57
C ASP A 53 -12.28 -6.88 -7.00
N ARG A 54 -12.74 -5.90 -7.78
CA ARG A 54 -13.11 -6.07 -9.21
C ARG A 54 -11.91 -6.51 -10.05
N PHE A 55 -10.74 -5.90 -9.85
CA PHE A 55 -9.51 -6.36 -10.49
C PHE A 55 -9.17 -7.81 -10.13
N SER A 56 -9.31 -8.18 -8.85
CA SER A 56 -9.06 -9.57 -8.42
C SER A 56 -10.01 -10.59 -9.06
N ARG A 57 -11.21 -10.16 -9.46
CA ARG A 57 -12.20 -10.96 -10.20
C ARG A 57 -12.05 -10.87 -11.72
N LEU A 58 -11.00 -10.20 -12.22
CA LEU A 58 -10.74 -9.96 -13.65
C LEU A 58 -11.84 -9.12 -14.33
N GLU A 59 -12.55 -8.29 -13.56
CA GLU A 59 -13.58 -7.36 -14.06
C GLU A 59 -12.99 -5.98 -14.43
N LEU A 60 -11.78 -5.69 -13.97
CA LEU A 60 -10.99 -4.51 -14.31
C LEU A 60 -9.59 -4.93 -14.73
N PHE A 61 -8.97 -4.15 -15.60
CA PHE A 61 -7.58 -4.29 -15.99
C PHE A 61 -6.67 -3.38 -15.16
N LEU A 62 -5.37 -3.69 -15.19
CA LEU A 62 -4.36 -2.93 -14.46
C LEU A 62 -4.34 -1.43 -14.81
N PRO A 63 -4.50 -0.99 -16.08
CA PRO A 63 -4.53 0.44 -16.41
C PRO A 63 -5.67 1.20 -15.71
N GLU A 64 -6.87 0.64 -15.64
CA GLU A 64 -8.03 1.27 -14.99
C GLU A 64 -7.79 1.47 -13.49
N MET A 65 -7.13 0.52 -12.84
CA MET A 65 -6.70 0.65 -11.45
C MET A 65 -5.65 1.74 -11.26
N MET A 66 -4.69 1.85 -12.18
CA MET A 66 -3.65 2.88 -12.12
C MET A 66 -4.25 4.28 -12.29
N GLU A 67 -5.21 4.44 -13.19
CA GLU A 67 -5.94 5.70 -13.39
C GLU A 67 -6.67 6.12 -12.10
N ALA A 68 -7.39 5.21 -11.45
CA ALA A 68 -8.02 5.47 -10.15
C ALA A 68 -7.00 5.87 -9.06
N ALA A 69 -5.83 5.24 -9.05
CA ALA A 69 -4.72 5.59 -8.14
C ALA A 69 -4.29 7.04 -8.32
N ASP A 70 -4.14 7.48 -9.57
CA ASP A 70 -3.65 8.81 -9.91
C ASP A 70 -4.67 9.89 -9.53
N VAL A 71 -5.97 9.63 -9.69
CA VAL A 71 -7.04 10.51 -9.17
C VAL A 71 -6.91 10.70 -7.67
N VAL A 72 -6.74 9.60 -6.92
CA VAL A 72 -6.64 9.64 -5.46
C VAL A 72 -5.37 10.34 -4.99
N LYS A 73 -4.24 10.15 -5.68
CA LYS A 73 -3.00 10.91 -5.43
C LYS A 73 -3.21 12.41 -5.64
N ALA A 74 -3.93 12.80 -6.69
CA ALA A 74 -4.28 14.20 -6.95
C ALA A 74 -5.17 14.78 -5.83
N ILE A 75 -6.19 14.03 -5.40
CA ILE A 75 -7.06 14.41 -4.28
C ILE A 75 -6.25 14.57 -2.99
N HIS A 76 -5.38 13.61 -2.67
CA HIS A 76 -4.54 13.65 -1.47
C HIS A 76 -3.66 14.90 -1.42
N LYS A 77 -2.92 15.16 -2.52
CA LYS A 77 -2.07 16.35 -2.63
C LYS A 77 -2.85 17.65 -2.44
N GLU A 78 -4.05 17.73 -3.01
CA GLU A 78 -4.91 18.89 -2.83
C GLU A 78 -5.38 19.02 -1.37
N MET A 79 -5.90 17.95 -0.78
CA MET A 79 -6.42 17.98 0.58
C MET A 79 -5.33 18.29 1.62
N GLU A 80 -4.09 17.82 1.40
CA GLU A 80 -2.94 18.22 2.23
C GLU A 80 -2.70 19.73 2.21
N SER A 81 -2.86 20.40 1.07
CA SER A 81 -2.69 21.86 0.98
C SER A 81 -3.75 22.66 1.74
N ARG A 82 -4.85 22.00 2.12
CA ARG A 82 -5.97 22.58 2.86
C ARG A 82 -5.89 22.33 4.37
N LEU A 83 -4.97 21.48 4.81
CA LEU A 83 -4.73 21.19 6.22
C LEU A 83 -3.87 22.28 6.85
N GLU A 84 -4.00 22.45 8.17
CA GLU A 84 -3.10 23.34 8.91
C GLU A 84 -1.66 22.82 8.88
N ALA A 85 -0.68 23.72 8.99
CA ALA A 85 0.73 23.34 8.99
C ALA A 85 1.02 22.30 10.09
N GLY A 86 1.43 21.10 9.67
CA GLY A 86 1.72 19.97 10.57
C GLY A 86 0.61 18.92 10.66
N GLN A 87 -0.58 19.18 10.11
CA GLN A 87 -1.59 18.15 9.86
C GLN A 87 -1.30 17.44 8.54
N LYS A 88 -1.53 16.13 8.51
CA LYS A 88 -1.42 15.29 7.32
C LYS A 88 -2.72 14.54 7.13
N VAL A 89 -3.06 14.27 5.87
CA VAL A 89 -4.14 13.33 5.56
C VAL A 89 -3.73 11.98 6.16
N ALA A 90 -4.66 11.34 6.88
CA ALA A 90 -4.40 10.04 7.46
C ALA A 90 -4.12 9.03 6.34
N SER A 91 -2.95 8.38 6.38
CA SER A 91 -2.66 7.24 5.50
C SER A 91 -3.07 5.93 6.18
N SER A 92 -3.33 4.90 5.38
CA SER A 92 -3.59 3.53 5.85
C SER A 92 -2.36 2.87 6.51
N GLY A 93 -1.21 3.57 6.53
CA GLY A 93 0.09 3.11 7.02
C GLY A 93 1.21 3.40 6.01
N LYS A 94 2.45 3.25 6.46
CA LYS A 94 3.65 3.40 5.63
C LYS A 94 4.28 2.05 5.29
N VAL A 95 4.61 1.83 4.03
CA VAL A 95 5.21 0.58 3.56
C VAL A 95 6.52 0.85 2.85
N VAL A 96 7.59 0.18 3.26
CA VAL A 96 8.81 0.04 2.46
C VAL A 96 8.72 -1.26 1.69
N ILE A 97 8.82 -1.20 0.36
CA ILE A 97 8.70 -2.38 -0.51
C ILE A 97 9.93 -2.55 -1.39
N GLY A 98 10.36 -3.79 -1.65
CA GLY A 98 11.51 -4.08 -2.51
C GLY A 98 11.59 -5.55 -2.92
N THR A 99 12.31 -5.82 -4.01
CA THR A 99 12.72 -7.18 -4.38
C THR A 99 14.07 -7.47 -3.73
N VAL A 100 14.16 -8.59 -3.02
CA VAL A 100 15.33 -8.92 -2.18
C VAL A 100 16.61 -9.11 -3.00
N PHE A 101 17.74 -9.07 -2.31
CA PHE A 101 19.07 -9.27 -2.89
C PHE A 101 19.14 -10.52 -3.77
N GLY A 102 19.89 -10.43 -4.88
CA GLY A 102 20.06 -11.51 -5.85
C GLY A 102 18.84 -11.76 -6.74
N ASP A 103 17.80 -10.92 -6.65
CA ASP A 103 16.59 -11.04 -7.46
C ASP A 103 16.26 -9.71 -8.15
N ILE A 104 15.94 -9.78 -9.44
CA ILE A 104 15.70 -8.61 -10.31
C ILE A 104 14.25 -8.51 -10.79
N HIS A 105 13.38 -9.45 -10.38
CA HIS A 105 12.00 -9.47 -10.84
C HIS A 105 11.18 -8.42 -10.09
N ASP A 106 10.49 -7.55 -10.83
CA ASP A 106 9.80 -6.38 -10.28
C ASP A 106 8.31 -6.33 -10.62
N ILE A 107 7.83 -7.02 -11.66
CA ILE A 107 6.43 -6.93 -12.12
C ILE A 107 5.44 -7.14 -10.97
N GLY A 108 5.56 -8.26 -10.24
CA GLY A 108 4.67 -8.56 -9.11
C GLY A 108 4.78 -7.52 -7.98
N LYS A 109 6.00 -7.09 -7.68
CA LYS A 109 6.27 -6.04 -6.68
C LYS A 109 5.63 -4.70 -7.08
N ASN A 110 5.76 -4.30 -8.34
CA ASN A 110 5.21 -3.05 -8.86
C ASN A 110 3.68 -3.05 -8.77
N ILE A 111 3.03 -4.18 -9.12
CA ILE A 111 1.57 -4.33 -8.97
C ILE A 111 1.17 -4.19 -7.50
N VAL A 112 1.87 -4.87 -6.58
CA VAL A 112 1.61 -4.75 -5.13
C VAL A 112 1.83 -3.32 -4.64
N SER A 113 2.91 -2.66 -5.07
CA SER A 113 3.22 -1.27 -4.73
C SER A 113 2.09 -0.34 -5.14
N SER A 114 1.67 -0.40 -6.40
CA SER A 114 0.54 0.39 -6.91
C SER A 114 -0.75 0.08 -6.16
N MET A 115 -1.03 -1.20 -5.87
CA MET A 115 -2.21 -1.61 -5.11
C MET A 115 -2.22 -1.09 -3.67
N LEU A 116 -1.06 -1.01 -3.02
CA LEU A 116 -0.93 -0.40 -1.69
C LEU A 116 -1.17 1.11 -1.75
N GLU A 117 -0.58 1.80 -2.73
CA GLU A 117 -0.82 3.25 -2.95
C GLU A 117 -2.30 3.54 -3.21
N VAL A 118 -2.92 2.76 -4.10
CA VAL A 118 -4.37 2.77 -4.37
C VAL A 118 -5.16 2.55 -3.09
N ASN A 119 -4.65 1.78 -2.13
CA ASN A 119 -5.37 1.52 -0.88
C ASN A 119 -5.00 2.49 0.26
N GLY A 120 -4.41 3.64 -0.09
CA GLY A 120 -4.12 4.74 0.84
C GLY A 120 -2.86 4.55 1.67
N PHE A 121 -2.00 3.57 1.34
CA PHE A 121 -0.70 3.45 1.97
C PHE A 121 0.29 4.43 1.36
N GLU A 122 1.17 4.98 2.20
CA GLU A 122 2.35 5.70 1.73
C GLU A 122 3.46 4.69 1.43
N VAL A 123 3.82 4.54 0.16
CA VAL A 123 4.73 3.48 -0.29
C VAL A 123 6.11 4.05 -0.68
N TYR A 124 7.14 3.40 -0.15
CA TYR A 124 8.55 3.69 -0.42
C TYR A 124 9.18 2.49 -1.12
N ASP A 125 9.19 2.53 -2.45
CA ASP A 125 9.76 1.48 -3.28
C ASP A 125 11.29 1.59 -3.39
N LEU A 126 11.99 0.54 -2.94
CA LEU A 126 13.45 0.40 -3.01
C LEU A 126 13.93 -0.20 -4.35
N GLY A 127 13.01 -0.65 -5.19
CA GLY A 127 13.32 -1.28 -6.47
C GLY A 127 13.69 -2.75 -6.30
N ILE A 128 14.80 -3.15 -6.92
CA ILE A 128 15.23 -4.55 -7.04
C ILE A 128 16.63 -4.77 -6.50
N ASN A 129 16.99 -6.02 -6.24
CA ASN A 129 18.29 -6.42 -5.72
C ASN A 129 18.67 -5.67 -4.42
N VAL A 130 17.71 -5.54 -3.50
CA VAL A 130 17.82 -4.71 -2.30
C VAL A 130 18.45 -5.49 -1.16
N SER A 131 19.48 -4.92 -0.53
CA SER A 131 20.15 -5.55 0.62
C SER A 131 19.30 -5.47 1.90
N ALA A 132 19.51 -6.40 2.83
CA ALA A 132 18.87 -6.39 4.15
C ALA A 132 19.10 -5.06 4.90
N GLN A 133 20.30 -4.50 4.78
CA GLN A 133 20.65 -3.23 5.40
C GLN A 133 19.85 -2.06 4.82
N ASP A 134 19.61 -2.05 3.50
CA ASP A 134 18.86 -0.99 2.85
C ASP A 134 17.37 -1.01 3.25
N PHE A 135 16.77 -2.20 3.37
CA PHE A 135 15.41 -2.35 3.89
C PHE A 135 15.27 -1.76 5.30
N VAL A 136 16.10 -2.22 6.23
CA VAL A 136 16.03 -1.78 7.63
C VAL A 136 16.37 -0.29 7.76
N ARG A 137 17.37 0.20 7.01
CA ARG A 137 17.72 1.63 7.00
C ARG A 137 16.54 2.47 6.52
N ARG A 138 15.95 2.14 5.37
CA ARG A 138 14.84 2.93 4.83
C ARG A 138 13.62 2.88 5.73
N ALA A 139 13.30 1.71 6.31
CA ALA A 139 12.20 1.57 7.26
C ALA A 139 12.34 2.50 8.47
N ARG A 140 13.57 2.66 9.00
CA ARG A 140 13.86 3.62 10.07
C ARG A 140 13.77 5.08 9.60
N GLU A 141 14.32 5.40 8.42
CA GLU A 141 14.31 6.76 7.86
C GLU A 141 12.88 7.28 7.62
N THR A 142 11.98 6.42 7.18
CA THR A 142 10.59 6.80 6.84
C THR A 142 9.61 6.57 7.97
N ASP A 143 10.06 5.95 9.06
CA ASP A 143 9.22 5.43 10.15
C ASP A 143 8.10 4.54 9.58
N ALA A 144 8.49 3.55 8.77
CA ALA A 144 7.58 2.64 8.11
C ALA A 144 6.85 1.73 9.12
N ASP A 145 5.65 1.31 8.78
CA ASP A 145 4.90 0.32 9.55
C ASP A 145 5.19 -1.10 9.06
N ILE A 146 5.36 -1.25 7.75
CA ILE A 146 5.58 -2.53 7.09
C ILE A 146 6.85 -2.49 6.23
N ILE A 147 7.63 -3.56 6.31
CA ILE A 147 8.66 -3.94 5.34
C ILE A 147 8.08 -5.08 4.49
N ALA A 148 7.80 -4.79 3.23
CA ALA A 148 7.26 -5.71 2.24
C ALA A 148 8.37 -6.23 1.31
N MET A 149 8.54 -7.54 1.22
CA MET A 149 9.60 -8.17 0.42
C MET A 149 9.04 -9.07 -0.66
N SER A 150 9.60 -8.97 -1.87
CA SER A 150 9.29 -9.80 -3.03
C SER A 150 10.47 -10.69 -3.42
N SER A 151 10.20 -11.94 -3.82
CA SER A 151 11.17 -12.88 -4.41
C SER A 151 10.45 -13.75 -5.45
N LEU A 152 11.05 -13.91 -6.63
CA LEU A 152 10.58 -14.88 -7.65
C LEU A 152 11.48 -16.11 -7.74
N LEU A 153 12.70 -16.06 -7.19
CA LEU A 153 13.64 -17.18 -7.20
C LEU A 153 13.67 -17.88 -5.84
N THR A 154 13.54 -19.21 -5.82
CA THR A 154 13.72 -20.00 -4.58
C THR A 154 15.09 -19.77 -3.93
N THR A 155 16.11 -19.45 -4.74
CA THR A 155 17.46 -19.11 -4.29
C THR A 155 17.57 -17.74 -3.63
N SER A 156 16.60 -16.84 -3.83
CA SER A 156 16.60 -15.51 -3.21
C SER A 156 15.76 -15.44 -1.93
N ILE A 157 14.91 -16.44 -1.66
CA ILE A 157 14.15 -16.54 -0.40
C ILE A 157 15.02 -16.44 0.86
N PRO A 158 16.21 -17.07 0.96
CA PRO A 158 17.07 -16.92 2.14
C PRO A 158 17.41 -15.48 2.49
N TYR A 159 17.52 -14.57 1.51
CA TYR A 159 17.82 -13.16 1.77
C TYR A 159 16.65 -12.41 2.43
N MET A 160 15.42 -12.94 2.38
CA MET A 160 14.33 -12.43 3.22
C MET A 160 14.58 -12.72 4.70
N SER A 161 15.16 -13.89 5.02
CA SER A 161 15.55 -14.24 6.39
C SER A 161 16.62 -13.29 6.90
N ASP A 162 17.59 -12.90 6.07
CA ASP A 162 18.65 -11.95 6.46
C ASP A 162 18.06 -10.60 6.94
N VAL A 163 16.97 -10.13 6.31
CA VAL A 163 16.25 -8.92 6.75
C VAL A 163 15.64 -9.13 8.14
N ILE A 164 15.00 -10.28 8.35
CA ILE A 164 14.35 -10.61 9.62
C ILE A 164 15.38 -10.80 10.74
N GLU A 165 16.49 -11.47 10.46
CA GLU A 165 17.61 -11.65 11.40
C GLU A 165 18.23 -10.30 11.77
N LEU A 166 18.38 -9.40 10.80
CA LEU A 166 18.86 -8.05 11.06
C LEU A 166 17.89 -7.26 11.96
N LEU A 167 16.58 -7.38 11.72
CA LEU A 167 15.57 -6.81 12.63
C LEU A 167 15.65 -7.43 14.03
N GLN A 168 15.82 -8.75 14.14
CA GLN A 168 15.94 -9.46 15.42
C GLN A 168 17.19 -9.09 16.21
N SER A 169 18.27 -8.66 15.53
CA SER A 169 19.48 -8.16 16.20
C SER A 169 19.23 -6.88 17.00
N ASN A 170 18.10 -6.19 16.78
CA ASN A 170 17.65 -5.04 17.55
C ASN A 170 16.17 -5.21 17.96
N GLU A 171 15.95 -5.50 19.24
CA GLU A 171 14.61 -5.78 19.78
C GLU A 171 13.58 -4.67 19.50
N ASN A 172 14.01 -3.41 19.46
CA ASN A 172 13.11 -2.29 19.15
C ASN A 172 12.65 -2.34 17.68
N ASP A 173 13.54 -2.65 16.74
CA ASP A 173 13.18 -2.74 15.33
C ASP A 173 12.24 -3.93 15.07
N ARG A 174 12.53 -5.10 15.65
CA ARG A 174 11.66 -6.27 15.47
C ARG A 174 10.23 -6.03 16.01
N LYS A 175 10.11 -5.28 17.11
CA LYS A 175 8.79 -4.89 17.67
C LYS A 175 8.10 -3.80 16.84
N ARG A 176 8.86 -2.89 16.23
CA ARG A 176 8.35 -1.72 15.49
C ARG A 176 7.88 -2.06 14.08
N PHE A 177 8.65 -2.83 13.32
CA PHE A 177 8.41 -3.08 11.90
C PHE A 177 7.73 -4.43 11.69
N LYS A 178 6.61 -4.42 10.97
CA LYS A 178 5.94 -5.64 10.51
C LYS A 178 6.54 -6.12 9.20
N VAL A 179 6.71 -7.42 9.04
CA VAL A 179 7.30 -8.01 7.85
C VAL A 179 6.23 -8.73 7.03
N LEU A 180 5.99 -8.26 5.81
CA LEU A 180 5.09 -8.89 4.83
C LEU A 180 5.93 -9.49 3.70
N VAL A 181 5.68 -10.73 3.33
CA VAL A 181 6.42 -11.41 2.25
C VAL A 181 5.51 -11.94 1.16
N GLY A 182 6.03 -12.02 -0.06
CA GLY A 182 5.31 -12.57 -1.21
C GLY A 182 6.24 -12.90 -2.37
N GLY A 183 5.61 -13.23 -3.51
CA GLY A 183 6.28 -13.60 -4.75
C GLY A 183 6.11 -15.09 -5.08
N GLY A 184 6.30 -15.45 -6.36
CA GLY A 184 5.82 -16.72 -6.94
C GLY A 184 6.16 -18.02 -6.16
N PRO A 185 7.41 -18.23 -5.71
CA PRO A 185 7.78 -19.43 -4.96
C PRO A 185 7.45 -19.37 -3.46
N MET A 186 6.96 -18.23 -2.94
CA MET A 186 6.63 -18.10 -1.53
C MET A 186 5.32 -18.83 -1.21
N THR A 187 5.32 -19.54 -0.07
CA THR A 187 4.14 -20.22 0.48
C THR A 187 3.90 -19.77 1.92
N PRO A 188 2.69 -19.98 2.48
CA PRO A 188 2.44 -19.70 3.90
C PRO A 188 3.42 -20.41 4.84
N GLU A 189 3.82 -21.65 4.52
CA GLU A 189 4.78 -22.42 5.32
C GLU A 189 6.18 -21.80 5.25
N ALA A 190 6.62 -21.39 4.06
CA ALA A 190 7.90 -20.71 3.87
C ALA A 190 7.92 -19.37 4.62
N ALA A 191 6.86 -18.56 4.49
CA ALA A 191 6.69 -17.28 5.17
C ALA A 191 6.73 -17.42 6.70
N LYS A 192 6.08 -18.45 7.24
CA LYS A 192 6.13 -18.77 8.68
C LYS A 192 7.52 -19.21 9.12
N LYS A 193 8.20 -20.03 8.31
CA LYS A 193 9.54 -20.55 8.62
C LYS A 193 10.58 -19.44 8.71
N ILE A 194 10.50 -18.43 7.85
CA ILE A 194 11.42 -17.27 7.89
C ILE A 194 11.07 -16.26 8.99
N GLY A 195 9.88 -16.37 9.61
CA GLY A 195 9.47 -15.52 10.73
C GLY A 195 8.81 -14.20 10.32
N SER A 196 8.23 -14.13 9.12
CA SER A 196 7.42 -12.98 8.67
C SER A 196 6.14 -12.85 9.49
N ASP A 197 5.60 -11.63 9.55
CA ASP A 197 4.34 -11.32 10.24
C ASP A 197 3.11 -11.52 9.34
N GLY A 198 3.28 -11.52 8.02
CA GLY A 198 2.22 -11.76 7.05
C GLY A 198 2.74 -12.31 5.72
N PHE A 199 1.83 -12.93 4.95
CA PHE A 199 2.11 -13.50 3.63
C PHE A 199 1.04 -13.06 2.64
N GLY A 200 1.44 -12.39 1.55
CA GLY A 200 0.54 -12.01 0.46
C GLY A 200 0.65 -12.99 -0.70
N LYS A 201 -0.42 -13.75 -0.97
CA LYS A 201 -0.46 -14.72 -2.09
C LYS A 201 -0.56 -14.04 -3.47
N ASP A 202 -1.17 -12.87 -3.52
CA ASP A 202 -1.37 -12.02 -4.69
C ASP A 202 -1.49 -10.55 -4.24
N ALA A 203 -1.68 -9.62 -5.19
CA ALA A 203 -1.71 -8.19 -4.88
C ALA A 203 -2.92 -7.76 -4.03
N SER A 204 -4.08 -8.37 -4.22
CA SER A 204 -5.28 -8.09 -3.42
C SER A 204 -5.09 -8.58 -1.98
N ASP A 205 -4.55 -9.79 -1.83
CA ASP A 205 -4.25 -10.37 -0.53
C ASP A 205 -3.15 -9.58 0.19
N ALA A 206 -2.11 -9.12 -0.52
CA ALA A 206 -1.06 -8.29 0.07
C ALA A 206 -1.62 -7.01 0.72
N VAL A 207 -2.59 -6.34 0.08
CA VAL A 207 -3.29 -5.18 0.67
C VAL A 207 -4.08 -5.58 1.92
N LYS A 208 -4.81 -6.70 1.87
CA LYS A 208 -5.59 -7.21 3.01
C LYS A 208 -4.69 -7.51 4.21
N GLN A 209 -3.56 -8.18 3.97
CA GLN A 209 -2.55 -8.45 5.00
C GLN A 209 -1.93 -7.16 5.54
N ALA A 210 -1.57 -6.21 4.67
CA ALA A 210 -1.00 -4.93 5.09
C ALA A 210 -1.94 -4.17 6.04
N ARG A 211 -3.24 -4.10 5.72
CA ARG A 211 -4.24 -3.46 6.61
C ARG A 211 -4.31 -4.16 7.97
N ALA A 212 -4.33 -5.50 7.98
CA ALA A 212 -4.36 -6.28 9.21
C ALA A 212 -3.11 -6.06 10.08
N LEU A 213 -1.95 -5.80 9.47
CA LEU A 213 -0.68 -5.56 10.17
C LEU A 213 -0.56 -4.16 10.78
N VAL A 214 -1.20 -3.15 10.18
CA VAL A 214 -1.17 -1.76 10.68
C VAL A 214 -2.24 -1.50 11.75
N THR A 215 -3.36 -2.23 11.71
CA THR A 215 -4.47 -2.02 12.64
C THR A 215 -4.04 -2.36 14.08
N LYS A 216 -4.01 -1.35 14.95
CA LYS A 216 -3.80 -1.45 16.41
C LYS A 216 -5.09 -1.80 17.14
#